data_AF-A0A5X8YZR7-F1
#
_entry.id   AF-A0A5X8YZR7-F1
#
_cell.length_a   1.000
_cell.length_b   1.000
_cell.length_c   1.000
_cell.angle_alpha   90.00
_cell.angle_beta   90.00
_cell.angle_gamma   90.00
#
_symmetry.space_group_name_H-M   'P 1'
#
loop_
_entity.id
_entity.type
_entity.pdbx_description
1 polymer ?
#
loop_
_entity_poly.entity_id
_entity_poly.type
_entity_poly.pdbx_seq_one_letter_code
_entity_poly.pdbx_strand_id
1 'polypeptide(L)'
;MANAPSVRSYPLDVAISADMRAVKEGADYYFVIPVAGQSNGMAYGEGLPLPDTLDRPHPRIKQLARRATVTPGGEACKYNDIIPLDHCPHDVQDMSKLNHPKADLTKGEYGCVGQALHIAKKLLAYIPDDAGILIVPCCRGGSAFTRGDDGVYNAATGATEASSRWGVGKPLYQDLVARTKAALDADPKNQLLAVVWMQGEFDMSAADYAQQPALFTEMVKQFRADLADHAGQSPEFNASNVPWICGDTTYYWKDTYPAQYEAVYGAYKNSTEPGVYFVPFMTDENGVNTPTNAPAEDPDIPAEHYYGSASRTSADWVSGTRPSHFSSRARRNIIPERLADAILLYAGRKSLVSVPSVSTLTT
;
A
#
# COMPACT_ATOMS: atom_id res chain seq x y z
N MET A 1 24.21 31.71 -8.06
CA MET A 1 22.98 31.48 -7.28
C MET A 1 21.93 30.98 -8.25
N ALA A 2 21.83 29.67 -8.42
CA ALA A 2 20.86 29.06 -9.34
C ALA A 2 19.60 28.76 -8.53
N ASN A 3 18.46 29.31 -8.97
CA ASN A 3 17.15 29.04 -8.39
C ASN A 3 16.86 27.54 -8.46
N ALA A 4 16.69 26.91 -7.30
CA ALA A 4 16.14 25.56 -7.22
C ALA A 4 14.73 25.56 -7.86
N PRO A 5 14.39 24.56 -8.70
CA PRO A 5 13.04 24.45 -9.23
C PRO A 5 12.06 24.23 -8.06
N SER A 6 10.96 24.99 -8.04
CA SER A 6 9.97 24.90 -6.96
C SER A 6 9.24 23.56 -6.98
N VAL A 7 9.03 22.97 -5.80
CA VAL A 7 8.26 21.75 -5.47
C VAL A 7 6.76 21.82 -5.88
N ARG A 8 6.37 22.81 -6.69
CA ARG A 8 5.01 23.00 -7.24
C ARG A 8 4.58 21.96 -8.29
N SER A 9 5.43 21.01 -8.70
CA SER A 9 5.17 20.15 -9.86
C SER A 9 4.29 18.92 -9.60
N TYR A 10 3.92 18.61 -8.36
CA TYR A 10 2.88 17.59 -8.11
C TYR A 10 1.53 18.29 -7.98
N PRO A 11 0.70 18.39 -9.03
CA PRO A 11 -0.67 18.85 -8.86
C PRO A 11 -1.38 17.89 -7.90
N LEU A 12 -2.11 18.45 -6.92
CA LEU A 12 -3.01 17.68 -6.05
C LEU A 12 -4.30 17.29 -6.78
N ASP A 13 -4.49 17.78 -8.01
CA ASP A 13 -5.63 17.48 -8.86
C ASP A 13 -5.32 16.34 -9.85
N VAL A 14 -5.74 15.14 -9.50
CA VAL A 14 -6.26 14.20 -10.50
C VAL A 14 -7.72 13.98 -10.16
N ALA A 15 -8.58 14.85 -10.69
CA ALA A 15 -9.99 14.54 -10.82
C ALA A 15 -10.11 13.31 -11.72
N ILE A 16 -10.36 12.16 -11.12
CA ILE A 16 -10.64 10.92 -11.85
C ILE A 16 -12.02 11.12 -12.50
N SER A 17 -12.18 10.78 -13.79
CA SER A 17 -13.45 10.88 -14.54
C SER A 17 -14.62 10.08 -13.95
N ALA A 18 -14.41 9.39 -12.82
CA ALA A 18 -15.39 8.66 -12.04
C ALA A 18 -16.50 9.54 -11.48
N ASP A 19 -16.29 10.86 -11.33
CA ASP A 19 -17.32 11.78 -10.79
C ASP A 19 -18.54 11.95 -11.72
N MET A 20 -18.56 11.35 -12.92
CA MET A 20 -19.70 11.45 -13.86
C MET A 20 -20.48 10.14 -14.10
N ARG A 21 -20.13 9.02 -13.45
CA ARG A 21 -20.96 7.79 -13.50
C ARG A 21 -21.75 7.65 -12.20
N ALA A 22 -23.02 7.24 -12.30
CA ALA A 22 -23.83 6.91 -11.14
C ALA A 22 -23.09 5.83 -10.31
N VAL A 23 -22.62 6.21 -9.12
CA VAL A 23 -21.87 5.31 -8.24
C VAL A 23 -22.83 4.23 -7.77
N LYS A 24 -22.66 2.98 -8.22
CA LYS A 24 -23.35 1.83 -7.62
C LYS A 24 -22.98 1.77 -6.15
N GLU A 25 -23.99 1.74 -5.26
CA GLU A 25 -23.78 1.57 -3.83
C GLU A 25 -23.33 0.13 -3.55
N GLY A 26 -22.01 -0.09 -3.59
CA GLY A 26 -21.41 -1.37 -3.21
C GLY A 26 -20.96 -2.24 -4.39
N ALA A 27 -20.45 -3.42 -4.05
CA ALA A 27 -19.89 -4.39 -4.97
C ALA A 27 -20.48 -5.77 -4.68
N ASP A 28 -20.69 -6.55 -5.72
CA ASP A 28 -21.20 -7.92 -5.67
C ASP A 28 -20.06 -8.92 -5.40
N TYR A 29 -18.82 -8.54 -5.70
CA TYR A 29 -17.59 -9.28 -5.40
C TYR A 29 -16.38 -8.33 -5.42
N TYR A 30 -15.20 -8.79 -4.99
CA TYR A 30 -14.00 -7.98 -4.86
C TYR A 30 -12.78 -8.57 -5.59
N PHE A 31 -12.01 -7.70 -6.23
CA PHE A 31 -10.59 -7.97 -6.47
C PHE A 31 -9.81 -7.72 -5.19
N VAL A 32 -9.15 -8.76 -4.69
CA VAL A 32 -8.40 -8.79 -3.44
C VAL A 32 -6.95 -8.43 -3.71
N ILE A 33 -6.42 -7.48 -2.93
CA ILE A 33 -5.02 -7.03 -3.02
C ILE A 33 -4.42 -6.98 -1.62
N PRO A 34 -3.59 -7.97 -1.24
CA PRO A 34 -2.77 -7.85 -0.04
C PRO A 34 -1.70 -6.76 -0.21
N VAL A 35 -1.59 -5.89 0.80
CA VAL A 35 -0.56 -4.86 0.90
C VAL A 35 0.30 -5.21 2.11
N ALA A 36 1.56 -5.56 1.87
CA ALA A 36 2.46 -6.11 2.88
C ALA A 36 3.88 -5.51 2.76
N GLY A 37 4.67 -5.71 3.80
CA GLY A 37 6.03 -5.17 3.90
C GLY A 37 6.22 -4.33 5.16
N GLN A 38 6.95 -3.21 5.05
CA GLN A 38 7.26 -2.34 6.19
C GLN A 38 6.70 -0.91 6.04
N SER A 39 7.35 0.07 6.67
CA SER A 39 6.86 1.44 6.82
C SER A 39 6.49 2.12 5.50
N ASN A 40 7.30 1.95 4.45
CA ASN A 40 6.97 2.54 3.14
C ASN A 40 5.78 1.85 2.44
N GLY A 41 5.40 0.65 2.83
CA GLY A 41 4.18 -0.02 2.37
C GLY A 41 2.87 0.45 3.01
N MET A 42 2.94 1.27 4.08
CA MET A 42 1.79 1.64 4.90
C MET A 42 1.72 3.13 5.24
N ALA A 43 0.83 3.50 6.18
CA ALA A 43 0.57 4.88 6.57
C ALA A 43 1.72 5.54 7.36
N TYR A 44 2.78 5.90 6.65
CA TYR A 44 3.94 6.65 7.18
C TYR A 44 4.06 8.05 6.58
N GLY A 45 3.14 8.48 5.70
CA GLY A 45 3.07 9.85 5.23
C GLY A 45 2.67 10.80 6.36
N GLU A 46 3.48 11.82 6.62
CA GLU A 46 3.29 12.68 7.79
C GLU A 46 2.39 13.89 7.55
N GLY A 47 2.27 14.37 6.30
CA GLY A 47 1.38 15.46 5.96
C GLY A 47 -0.10 15.13 6.22
N LEU A 48 -0.88 16.18 6.48
CA LEU A 48 -2.27 16.13 6.94
C LEU A 48 -3.17 15.29 6.01
N PRO A 49 -3.99 14.37 6.55
CA PRO A 49 -5.04 13.68 5.79
C PRO A 49 -6.11 14.63 5.25
N LEU A 50 -6.72 14.29 4.11
CA LEU A 50 -7.72 15.09 3.40
C LEU A 50 -9.01 14.28 3.13
N PRO A 51 -9.74 13.84 4.18
CA PRO A 51 -10.84 12.87 4.06
C PRO A 51 -12.06 13.39 3.30
N ASP A 52 -12.23 14.70 3.18
CA ASP A 52 -13.31 15.30 2.38
C ASP A 52 -13.00 15.29 0.86
N THR A 53 -11.72 15.12 0.48
CA THR A 53 -11.25 15.22 -0.91
C THR A 53 -10.43 13.99 -1.33
N LEU A 54 -9.10 14.10 -1.35
CA LEU A 54 -8.18 13.12 -1.93
C LEU A 54 -8.17 11.80 -1.16
N ASP A 55 -8.40 11.86 0.14
CA ASP A 55 -8.38 10.72 1.04
C ASP A 55 -9.78 10.18 1.35
N ARG A 56 -10.81 10.70 0.67
CA ARG A 56 -12.20 10.29 0.83
C ARG A 56 -12.41 8.79 0.53
N PRO A 57 -12.98 8.00 1.45
CA PRO A 57 -13.33 6.61 1.18
C PRO A 57 -14.28 6.47 -0.03
N HIS A 58 -14.29 5.29 -0.66
CA HIS A 58 -15.20 4.99 -1.76
C HIS A 58 -16.09 3.78 -1.43
N PRO A 59 -17.39 3.78 -1.77
CA PRO A 59 -18.31 2.68 -1.43
C PRO A 59 -17.87 1.28 -1.89
N ARG A 60 -17.19 1.20 -3.05
CA ARG A 60 -16.65 -0.04 -3.65
C ARG A 60 -15.22 -0.40 -3.22
N ILE A 61 -14.59 0.41 -2.35
CA ILE A 61 -13.22 0.16 -1.87
C ILE A 61 -13.26 -0.15 -0.38
N LYS A 62 -12.83 -1.35 -0.03
CA LYS A 62 -12.91 -1.91 1.32
C LYS A 62 -11.55 -2.40 1.80
N GLN A 63 -11.46 -2.69 3.09
CA GLN A 63 -10.33 -3.38 3.70
C GLN A 63 -10.81 -4.43 4.71
N LEU A 64 -9.96 -5.41 5.01
CA LEU A 64 -10.15 -6.27 6.17
C LEU A 64 -9.73 -5.56 7.46
N ALA A 65 -10.65 -5.47 8.42
CA ALA A 65 -10.41 -4.84 9.69
C ALA A 65 -9.38 -5.58 10.57
N ARG A 66 -8.62 -4.82 11.38
CA ARG A 66 -7.82 -5.30 12.51
C ARG A 66 -8.11 -4.60 13.84
N ARG A 67 -8.27 -3.28 13.80
CA ARG A 67 -8.58 -2.44 14.97
C ARG A 67 -9.93 -2.82 15.58
N ALA A 68 -10.17 -2.38 16.82
CA ALA A 68 -11.45 -2.56 17.51
C ALA A 68 -12.59 -1.69 16.95
N THR A 69 -12.24 -0.62 16.22
CA THR A 69 -13.19 0.29 15.57
C THR A 69 -12.73 0.64 14.15
N VAL A 70 -13.68 0.95 13.27
CA VAL A 70 -13.44 1.30 11.85
C VAL A 70 -12.55 2.54 11.72
N THR A 71 -12.84 3.57 12.51
CA THR A 71 -12.03 4.77 12.69
C THR A 71 -11.80 4.99 14.20
N PRO A 72 -10.85 5.83 14.63
CA PRO A 72 -10.66 6.13 16.05
C PRO A 72 -11.96 6.70 16.67
N GLY A 73 -12.52 5.99 17.65
CA GLY A 73 -13.79 6.37 18.29
C GLY A 73 -15.06 6.13 17.45
N GLY A 74 -14.92 5.50 16.28
CA GLY A 74 -16.03 5.18 15.38
C GLY A 74 -16.73 3.85 15.71
N GLU A 75 -17.45 3.33 14.72
CA GLU A 75 -18.17 2.06 14.81
C GLU A 75 -17.25 0.89 15.16
N ALA A 76 -17.72 -0.04 15.99
CA ALA A 76 -16.97 -1.23 16.34
C ALA A 76 -16.82 -2.16 15.12
N CYS A 77 -15.64 -2.78 14.98
CA CYS A 77 -15.40 -3.83 14.01
C CYS A 77 -14.61 -4.97 14.65
N LYS A 78 -14.74 -6.16 14.07
CA LYS A 78 -13.99 -7.35 14.46
C LYS A 78 -12.87 -7.60 13.47
N TYR A 79 -11.88 -8.38 13.90
CA TYR A 79 -10.81 -8.84 13.01
C TYR A 79 -11.41 -9.53 11.78
N ASN A 80 -10.97 -9.09 10.60
CA ASN A 80 -11.43 -9.51 9.26
C ASN A 80 -12.86 -9.07 8.85
N ASP A 81 -13.54 -8.19 9.59
CA ASP A 81 -14.73 -7.54 9.05
C ASP A 81 -14.38 -6.74 7.78
N ILE A 82 -15.25 -6.78 6.77
CA ILE A 82 -15.11 -5.96 5.55
C ILE A 82 -15.63 -4.55 5.86
N ILE A 83 -14.72 -3.59 5.96
CA ILE A 83 -15.01 -2.21 6.34
C ILE A 83 -14.55 -1.22 5.26
N PRO A 84 -14.99 0.05 5.26
CA PRO A 84 -14.43 1.06 4.38
C PRO A 84 -12.90 1.16 4.51
N LEU A 85 -12.22 1.32 3.37
CA LEU A 85 -10.82 1.72 3.35
C LEU A 85 -10.72 3.25 3.34
N ASP A 86 -9.89 3.80 4.21
CA ASP A 86 -9.50 5.21 4.21
C ASP A 86 -7.97 5.37 4.11
N HIS A 87 -7.45 6.58 4.36
CA HIS A 87 -6.03 6.90 4.25
C HIS A 87 -5.12 6.20 5.27
N CYS A 88 -5.65 5.62 6.34
CA CYS A 88 -4.86 4.99 7.40
C CYS A 88 -5.30 3.53 7.61
N PRO A 89 -4.81 2.59 6.77
CA PRO A 89 -5.29 1.20 6.76
C PRO A 89 -5.06 0.44 8.08
N HIS A 90 -5.79 -0.67 8.25
CA HIS A 90 -5.73 -1.57 9.41
C HIS A 90 -4.52 -2.55 9.34
N ASP A 91 -3.33 -2.00 9.09
CA ASP A 91 -2.06 -2.74 9.10
C ASP A 91 -1.73 -3.31 10.49
N VAL A 92 -0.67 -4.14 10.59
CA VAL A 92 -0.26 -4.76 11.88
C VAL A 92 0.12 -3.70 12.92
N GLN A 93 0.68 -2.58 12.46
CA GLN A 93 0.95 -1.41 13.30
C GLN A 93 -0.12 -0.34 13.10
N ASP A 94 -0.68 0.14 14.21
CA ASP A 94 -1.75 1.13 14.20
C ASP A 94 -1.18 2.56 14.16
N MET A 95 -1.24 3.18 12.97
CA MET A 95 -0.78 4.56 12.75
C MET A 95 -1.87 5.61 12.96
N SER A 96 -3.09 5.19 13.36
CA SER A 96 -4.26 6.08 13.40
C SER A 96 -4.26 7.07 14.56
N LYS A 97 -3.41 6.84 15.57
CA LYS A 97 -3.28 7.72 16.74
C LYS A 97 -2.18 8.77 16.56
N LEU A 98 -1.35 8.66 15.53
CA LEU A 98 -0.24 9.56 15.29
C LEU A 98 -0.69 10.77 14.45
N ASN A 99 -1.52 11.60 15.07
CA ASN A 99 -2.21 12.71 14.39
C ASN A 99 -1.25 13.83 13.99
N HIS A 100 -1.55 14.48 12.87
CA HIS A 100 -0.89 15.71 12.48
C HIS A 100 -1.28 16.86 13.44
N PRO A 101 -0.37 17.77 13.83
CA PRO A 101 -0.68 18.86 14.78
C PRO A 101 -1.74 19.88 14.33
N LYS A 102 -2.05 19.89 13.03
CA LYS A 102 -3.11 20.73 12.43
C LYS A 102 -4.43 19.98 12.19
N ALA A 103 -4.52 18.73 12.61
CA ALA A 103 -5.68 17.89 12.36
C ALA A 103 -6.92 18.34 13.14
N ASP A 104 -8.04 18.41 12.43
CA ASP A 104 -9.38 18.43 13.01
C ASP A 104 -9.95 17.01 13.04
N LEU A 105 -9.86 16.37 14.21
CA LEU A 105 -10.33 15.00 14.39
C LEU A 105 -11.84 14.84 14.18
N THR A 106 -12.61 15.92 14.30
CA THR A 106 -14.06 15.87 14.04
C THR A 106 -14.38 15.68 12.55
N LYS A 107 -13.40 15.95 11.68
CA LYS A 107 -13.46 15.73 10.23
C LYS A 107 -12.84 14.41 9.79
N GLY A 108 -12.36 13.60 10.73
CA GLY A 108 -11.67 12.34 10.40
C GLY A 108 -10.23 12.51 9.93
N GLU A 109 -9.58 13.65 10.21
CA GLU A 109 -8.18 13.93 9.84
C GLU A 109 -7.16 13.20 10.76
N TYR A 110 -7.44 11.96 11.13
CA TYR A 110 -6.65 11.21 12.10
C TYR A 110 -5.43 10.53 11.46
N GLY A 111 -4.38 10.32 12.26
CA GLY A 111 -3.23 9.49 11.92
C GLY A 111 -2.31 10.02 10.81
N CYS A 112 -1.68 9.06 10.14
CA CYS A 112 -0.79 9.24 9.00
C CYS A 112 -1.47 8.77 7.70
N VAL A 113 -0.85 9.03 6.54
CA VAL A 113 -1.40 8.69 5.22
C VAL A 113 -0.63 7.55 4.58
N GLY A 114 -1.34 6.54 4.08
CA GLY A 114 -0.85 5.39 3.31
C GLY A 114 -1.45 5.37 1.90
N GLN A 115 -0.78 4.69 0.97
CA GLN A 115 -1.13 4.68 -0.45
C GLN A 115 -2.19 3.63 -0.85
N ALA A 116 -2.58 2.73 0.06
CA ALA A 116 -3.47 1.61 -0.28
C ALA A 116 -4.81 2.08 -0.86
N LEU A 117 -5.40 3.13 -0.28
CA LEU A 117 -6.63 3.76 -0.79
C LEU A 117 -6.42 4.28 -2.21
N HIS A 118 -5.32 4.96 -2.45
CA HIS A 118 -5.04 5.64 -3.71
C HIS A 118 -4.69 4.65 -4.83
N ILE A 119 -4.02 3.54 -4.51
CA ILE A 119 -3.85 2.40 -5.43
C ILE A 119 -5.24 1.89 -5.86
N ALA A 120 -6.10 1.60 -4.88
CA ALA A 120 -7.44 1.07 -5.15
C ALA A 120 -8.31 2.03 -5.96
N LYS A 121 -8.26 3.35 -5.67
CA LYS A 121 -8.99 4.38 -6.43
C LYS A 121 -8.56 4.41 -7.90
N LYS A 122 -7.25 4.30 -8.17
CA LYS A 122 -6.73 4.28 -9.54
C LYS A 122 -7.15 3.01 -10.29
N LEU A 123 -7.20 1.87 -9.62
CA LEU A 123 -7.66 0.61 -10.22
C LEU A 123 -9.18 0.56 -10.47
N LEU A 124 -9.96 1.26 -9.66
CA LEU A 124 -11.43 1.20 -9.70
C LEU A 124 -12.01 1.55 -11.09
N ALA A 125 -11.35 2.45 -11.83
CA ALA A 125 -11.76 2.86 -13.17
C ALA A 125 -11.60 1.75 -14.25
N TYR A 126 -10.90 0.67 -13.92
CA TYR A 126 -10.56 -0.40 -14.85
C TYR A 126 -11.23 -1.74 -14.50
N ILE A 127 -12.08 -1.80 -13.48
CA ILE A 127 -12.80 -3.01 -13.07
C ILE A 127 -14.31 -2.90 -13.35
N PRO A 128 -15.03 -4.03 -13.52
CA PRO A 128 -16.48 -4.03 -13.74
C PRO A 128 -17.26 -3.23 -12.70
N ASP A 129 -18.37 -2.59 -13.10
CA ASP A 129 -19.15 -1.70 -12.24
C ASP A 129 -19.77 -2.40 -11.02
N ASP A 130 -19.96 -3.72 -11.09
CA ASP A 130 -20.42 -4.58 -10.00
C ASP A 130 -19.29 -5.14 -9.13
N ALA A 131 -18.02 -4.95 -9.49
CA ALA A 131 -16.86 -5.39 -8.71
C ALA A 131 -16.33 -4.28 -7.78
N GLY A 132 -15.66 -4.64 -6.70
CA GLY A 132 -14.96 -3.71 -5.80
C GLY A 132 -13.47 -4.05 -5.67
N ILE A 133 -12.74 -3.25 -4.90
CA ILE A 133 -11.39 -3.58 -4.45
C ILE A 133 -11.42 -3.86 -2.95
N LEU A 134 -10.87 -4.99 -2.53
CA LEU A 134 -10.69 -5.35 -1.12
C LEU A 134 -9.19 -5.40 -0.79
N ILE A 135 -8.73 -4.40 -0.06
CA ILE A 135 -7.34 -4.35 0.43
C ILE A 135 -7.20 -5.26 1.66
N VAL A 136 -6.11 -6.03 1.70
CA VAL A 136 -5.73 -6.83 2.87
C VAL A 136 -4.46 -6.21 3.48
N PRO A 137 -4.59 -5.25 4.42
CA PRO A 137 -3.45 -4.56 5.01
C PRO A 137 -2.72 -5.45 6.02
N CYS A 138 -1.43 -5.67 5.78
CA CYS A 138 -0.55 -6.61 6.51
C CYS A 138 0.86 -6.02 6.71
N CYS A 139 1.07 -4.71 6.57
CA CYS A 139 2.37 -4.09 6.76
C CYS A 139 2.73 -3.93 8.24
N ARG A 140 4.03 -3.82 8.52
CA ARG A 140 4.58 -3.47 9.83
C ARG A 140 5.83 -2.61 9.71
N GLY A 141 5.81 -1.37 10.19
CA GLY A 141 7.00 -0.52 10.20
C GLY A 141 8.19 -1.16 10.92
N GLY A 142 9.41 -1.00 10.40
CA GLY A 142 10.61 -1.57 11.02
C GLY A 142 10.70 -3.11 11.00
N SER A 143 9.83 -3.81 10.26
CA SER A 143 9.95 -5.25 10.08
C SER A 143 11.02 -5.63 9.05
N ALA A 144 11.68 -6.76 9.26
CA ALA A 144 12.72 -7.28 8.37
C ALA A 144 12.69 -8.80 8.30
N PHE A 145 13.44 -9.40 7.36
CA PHE A 145 13.71 -10.84 7.36
C PHE A 145 14.85 -11.20 8.31
N THR A 146 15.90 -10.40 8.35
CA THR A 146 17.15 -10.75 9.06
C THR A 146 17.26 -10.15 10.46
N ARG A 147 16.33 -9.27 10.86
CA ARG A 147 16.21 -8.75 12.23
C ARG A 147 14.75 -8.55 12.68
N GLY A 148 14.57 -8.19 13.95
CA GLY A 148 13.25 -8.00 14.57
C GLY A 148 12.78 -9.21 15.37
N ASP A 149 11.80 -8.98 16.23
CA ASP A 149 11.19 -10.01 17.08
C ASP A 149 10.15 -10.79 16.28
N ASP A 150 10.06 -12.10 16.52
CA ASP A 150 9.04 -12.94 15.90
C ASP A 150 7.63 -12.46 16.27
N GLY A 151 7.42 -12.07 17.53
CA GLY A 151 6.12 -11.73 18.08
C GLY A 151 5.20 -12.95 18.18
N VAL A 152 3.89 -12.72 18.13
CA VAL A 152 2.87 -13.78 18.24
C VAL A 152 1.83 -13.63 17.14
N TYR A 153 1.32 -14.76 16.65
CA TYR A 153 0.13 -14.83 15.81
C TYR A 153 -1.04 -15.44 16.60
N ASN A 154 -2.21 -14.83 16.48
CA ASN A 154 -3.45 -15.35 17.04
C ASN A 154 -4.52 -15.40 15.94
N ALA A 155 -5.18 -16.55 15.76
CA ALA A 155 -6.18 -16.71 14.71
C ALA A 155 -7.38 -15.73 14.81
N ALA A 156 -7.69 -15.24 16.00
CA ALA A 156 -8.80 -14.31 16.24
C ALA A 156 -8.43 -12.83 16.13
N THR A 157 -7.14 -12.47 16.18
CA THR A 157 -6.69 -11.06 16.21
C THR A 157 -5.51 -10.77 15.28
N GLY A 158 -4.97 -11.77 14.61
CA GLY A 158 -3.82 -11.67 13.72
C GLY A 158 -2.47 -11.59 14.42
N ALA A 159 -1.46 -11.15 13.66
CA ALA A 159 -0.15 -10.82 14.20
C ALA A 159 -0.23 -9.66 15.21
N THR A 160 0.51 -9.77 16.30
CA THR A 160 0.68 -8.69 17.28
C THR A 160 1.54 -7.56 16.72
N GLU A 161 1.38 -6.34 17.26
CA GLU A 161 2.24 -5.20 16.90
C GLU A 161 3.74 -5.44 17.20
N ALA A 162 4.06 -6.33 18.15
CA ALA A 162 5.44 -6.74 18.45
C ALA A 162 6.09 -7.60 17.33
N SER A 163 5.28 -8.22 16.46
CA SER A 163 5.76 -9.06 15.38
C SER A 163 6.47 -8.20 14.35
N SER A 164 7.79 -8.29 14.24
CA SER A 164 8.64 -7.48 13.34
C SER A 164 9.58 -8.34 12.49
N ARG A 165 9.33 -9.65 12.42
CA ARG A 165 10.06 -10.62 11.61
C ARG A 165 9.19 -11.15 10.47
N TRP A 166 9.63 -10.95 9.22
CA TRP A 166 9.12 -11.63 8.03
C TRP A 166 9.84 -12.96 7.80
N GLY A 167 9.20 -13.86 7.06
CA GLY A 167 9.74 -15.18 6.72
C GLY A 167 8.71 -16.29 6.91
N VAL A 168 8.93 -17.43 6.27
CA VAL A 168 8.04 -18.59 6.35
C VAL A 168 7.86 -19.02 7.82
N GLY A 169 6.60 -19.30 8.19
CA GLY A 169 6.23 -19.69 9.55
C GLY A 169 6.25 -18.56 10.59
N LYS A 170 6.68 -17.34 10.23
CA LYS A 170 6.68 -16.19 11.16
C LYS A 170 5.29 -15.57 11.31
N PRO A 171 4.97 -14.92 12.45
CA PRO A 171 3.66 -14.33 12.67
C PRO A 171 3.17 -13.35 11.60
N LEU A 172 4.05 -12.50 11.04
CA LEU A 172 3.68 -11.60 9.95
C LEU A 172 3.29 -12.37 8.67
N TYR A 173 3.99 -13.46 8.37
CA TYR A 173 3.67 -14.32 7.24
C TYR A 173 2.36 -15.08 7.45
N GLN A 174 2.15 -15.64 8.65
CA GLN A 174 0.89 -16.31 9.01
C GLN A 174 -0.31 -15.34 8.87
N ASP A 175 -0.14 -14.10 9.30
CA ASP A 175 -1.15 -13.05 9.17
C ASP A 175 -1.44 -12.68 7.71
N LEU A 176 -0.41 -12.53 6.87
CA LEU A 176 -0.55 -12.31 5.43
C LEU A 176 -1.37 -13.42 4.76
N VAL A 177 -1.00 -14.70 4.97
CA VAL A 177 -1.70 -15.84 4.37
C VAL A 177 -3.13 -15.93 4.88
N ALA A 178 -3.33 -15.92 6.21
CA ALA A 178 -4.65 -16.11 6.81
C ALA A 178 -5.63 -15.00 6.42
N ARG A 179 -5.19 -13.74 6.39
CA ARG A 179 -6.06 -12.63 5.98
C ARG A 179 -6.34 -12.62 4.49
N THR A 180 -5.38 -13.04 3.66
CA THR A 180 -5.64 -13.20 2.23
C THR A 180 -6.70 -14.28 1.99
N LYS A 181 -6.60 -15.43 2.67
CA LYS A 181 -7.62 -16.49 2.62
C LYS A 181 -8.98 -15.98 3.11
N ALA A 182 -9.02 -15.28 4.25
CA ALA A 182 -10.27 -14.71 4.76
C ALA A 182 -10.96 -13.76 3.76
N ALA A 183 -10.18 -12.96 3.03
CA ALA A 183 -10.73 -12.09 1.97
C ALA A 183 -11.30 -12.90 0.80
N LEU A 184 -10.65 -13.99 0.40
CA LEU A 184 -11.13 -14.87 -0.68
C LEU A 184 -12.33 -15.70 -0.24
N ASP A 185 -12.33 -16.23 0.98
CA ASP A 185 -13.42 -17.04 1.56
C ASP A 185 -14.70 -16.23 1.81
N ALA A 186 -14.60 -14.91 1.89
CA ALA A 186 -15.75 -14.03 2.11
C ALA A 186 -16.77 -14.08 0.96
N ASP A 187 -16.32 -14.33 -0.28
CA ASP A 187 -17.20 -14.59 -1.42
C ASP A 187 -16.44 -15.44 -2.47
N PRO A 188 -17.00 -16.57 -2.96
CA PRO A 188 -16.34 -17.41 -3.96
C PRO A 188 -16.06 -16.71 -5.30
N LYS A 189 -16.68 -15.56 -5.58
CA LYS A 189 -16.39 -14.71 -6.74
C LYS A 189 -15.22 -13.76 -6.52
N ASN A 190 -14.74 -13.57 -5.28
CA ASN A 190 -13.58 -12.74 -5.01
C ASN A 190 -12.36 -13.30 -5.74
N GLN A 191 -11.50 -12.42 -6.24
CA GLN A 191 -10.33 -12.80 -7.04
C GLN A 191 -9.06 -12.17 -6.49
N LEU A 192 -8.03 -12.97 -6.23
CA LEU A 192 -6.70 -12.45 -5.87
C LEU A 192 -6.06 -11.82 -7.11
N LEU A 193 -5.88 -10.49 -7.07
CA LEU A 193 -5.37 -9.74 -8.22
C LEU A 193 -3.84 -9.66 -8.20
N ALA A 194 -3.26 -9.20 -7.10
CA ALA A 194 -1.82 -9.04 -6.92
C ALA A 194 -1.47 -8.92 -5.44
N VAL A 195 -0.21 -9.14 -5.08
CA VAL A 195 0.36 -8.74 -3.78
C VAL A 195 1.21 -7.49 -4.00
N VAL A 196 0.92 -6.42 -3.27
CA VAL A 196 1.77 -5.23 -3.22
C VAL A 196 2.77 -5.40 -2.07
N TRP A 197 4.05 -5.35 -2.39
CA TRP A 197 5.14 -5.58 -1.45
C TRP A 197 6.10 -4.38 -1.43
N MET A 198 6.30 -3.77 -0.26
CA MET A 198 7.27 -2.68 -0.09
C MET A 198 8.09 -2.92 1.17
N GLN A 199 9.26 -3.50 1.00
CA GLN A 199 10.11 -3.93 2.12
C GLN A 199 11.58 -4.04 1.71
N GLY A 200 12.47 -3.85 2.69
CA GLY A 200 13.89 -4.17 2.58
C GLY A 200 14.78 -3.21 3.36
N GLU A 201 14.24 -2.07 3.81
CA GLU A 201 15.03 -1.00 4.43
C GLU A 201 15.72 -1.42 5.73
N PHE A 202 15.02 -2.16 6.60
CA PHE A 202 15.65 -2.64 7.83
C PHE A 202 16.64 -3.79 7.59
N ASP A 203 16.42 -4.63 6.57
CA ASP A 203 17.40 -5.64 6.16
C ASP A 203 18.68 -4.98 5.64
N MET A 204 18.58 -3.92 4.83
CA MET A 204 19.75 -3.16 4.34
C MET A 204 20.61 -2.57 5.46
N SER A 205 20.01 -2.26 6.62
CA SER A 205 20.74 -1.78 7.80
C SER A 205 21.42 -2.89 8.62
N ALA A 206 21.18 -4.16 8.29
CA ALA A 206 21.67 -5.32 9.03
C ALA A 206 22.97 -5.87 8.41
N ALA A 207 23.78 -6.56 9.23
CA ALA A 207 25.04 -7.16 8.78
C ALA A 207 24.82 -8.35 7.82
N ASP A 208 23.67 -8.99 7.89
CA ASP A 208 23.27 -10.20 7.18
C ASP A 208 22.27 -9.93 6.04
N TYR A 209 22.17 -8.68 5.58
CA TYR A 209 21.28 -8.23 4.49
C TYR A 209 21.29 -9.14 3.24
N ALA A 210 22.43 -9.78 2.95
CA ALA A 210 22.59 -10.68 1.82
C ALA A 210 21.72 -11.96 1.90
N GLN A 211 21.16 -12.29 3.07
CA GLN A 211 20.23 -13.41 3.22
C GLN A 211 18.80 -13.06 2.76
N GLN A 212 18.43 -11.77 2.78
CA GLN A 212 17.07 -11.31 2.49
C GLN A 212 16.52 -11.83 1.14
N PRO A 213 17.26 -11.78 0.01
CA PRO A 213 16.73 -12.24 -1.28
C PRO A 213 16.27 -13.71 -1.28
N ALA A 214 17.03 -14.59 -0.62
CA ALA A 214 16.69 -16.01 -0.54
C ALA A 214 15.44 -16.24 0.35
N LEU A 215 15.38 -15.54 1.49
CA LEU A 215 14.25 -15.61 2.43
C LEU A 215 12.96 -15.06 1.81
N PHE A 216 13.04 -13.95 1.06
CA PHE A 216 11.91 -13.43 0.31
C PHE A 216 11.43 -14.41 -0.75
N THR A 217 12.36 -14.97 -1.56
CA THR A 217 12.01 -15.95 -2.59
C THR A 217 11.34 -17.19 -2.00
N GLU A 218 11.83 -17.68 -0.86
CA GLU A 218 11.20 -18.78 -0.12
C GLU A 218 9.78 -18.41 0.33
N MET A 219 9.59 -17.21 0.89
CA MET A 219 8.29 -16.73 1.35
C MET A 219 7.27 -16.59 0.19
N VAL A 220 7.69 -16.09 -0.97
CA VAL A 220 6.83 -16.01 -2.17
C VAL A 220 6.38 -17.40 -2.62
N LYS A 221 7.31 -18.37 -2.70
CA LYS A 221 6.99 -19.76 -3.06
C LYS A 221 6.02 -20.38 -2.06
N GLN A 222 6.27 -20.20 -0.77
CA GLN A 222 5.40 -20.76 0.26
C GLN A 222 4.02 -20.11 0.24
N PHE A 223 3.92 -18.78 0.05
CA PHE A 223 2.63 -18.09 -0.06
C PHE A 223 1.77 -18.69 -1.18
N ARG A 224 2.38 -18.96 -2.33
CA ARG A 224 1.70 -19.59 -3.48
C ARG A 224 1.26 -21.02 -3.18
N ALA A 225 2.12 -21.79 -2.51
CA ALA A 225 1.78 -23.14 -2.07
C ALA A 225 0.61 -23.14 -1.07
N ASP A 226 0.63 -22.22 -0.12
CA ASP A 226 -0.41 -22.11 0.92
C ASP A 226 -1.74 -21.63 0.37
N LEU A 227 -1.78 -20.94 -0.79
CA LEU A 227 -3.00 -20.55 -1.50
C LEU A 227 -3.45 -21.54 -2.59
N ALA A 228 -2.85 -22.73 -2.69
CA ALA A 228 -3.21 -23.71 -3.72
C ALA A 228 -4.70 -24.09 -3.71
N ASP A 229 -5.32 -24.17 -2.54
CA ASP A 229 -6.76 -24.48 -2.39
C ASP A 229 -7.68 -23.34 -2.91
N HIS A 230 -7.14 -22.14 -3.09
CA HIS A 230 -7.83 -20.95 -3.62
C HIS A 230 -7.50 -20.68 -5.10
N ALA A 231 -6.87 -21.62 -5.81
CA ALA A 231 -6.45 -21.42 -7.20
C ALA A 231 -7.60 -21.04 -8.14
N GLY A 232 -8.83 -21.49 -7.87
CA GLY A 232 -10.02 -21.10 -8.64
C GLY A 232 -10.39 -19.62 -8.54
N GLN A 233 -9.97 -18.95 -7.47
CA GLN A 233 -10.09 -17.51 -7.23
C GLN A 233 -8.83 -16.75 -7.66
N SER A 234 -7.95 -17.43 -8.39
CA SER A 234 -6.89 -16.85 -9.19
C SER A 234 -7.06 -17.33 -10.65
N PRO A 235 -8.25 -17.22 -11.28
CA PRO A 235 -8.57 -17.95 -12.51
C PRO A 235 -7.66 -17.62 -13.70
N GLU A 236 -6.89 -16.55 -13.55
CA GLU A 236 -6.02 -15.98 -14.54
C GLU A 236 -4.52 -16.25 -14.31
N PHE A 237 -4.18 -16.62 -13.08
CA PHE A 237 -2.85 -16.99 -12.65
C PHE A 237 -3.02 -18.35 -11.99
N ASN A 238 -2.49 -19.44 -12.56
CA ASN A 238 -2.31 -20.62 -11.70
C ASN A 238 -1.66 -20.12 -10.40
N ALA A 239 -2.14 -20.50 -9.21
CA ALA A 239 -1.76 -19.91 -7.91
C ALA A 239 -0.23 -19.72 -7.75
N SER A 240 0.55 -20.48 -8.51
CA SER A 240 1.98 -20.32 -8.82
C SER A 240 2.45 -18.98 -9.43
N ASN A 241 1.59 -18.09 -9.94
CA ASN A 241 1.94 -16.92 -10.76
C ASN A 241 1.24 -15.61 -10.37
N VAL A 242 0.56 -15.52 -9.21
CA VAL A 242 0.02 -14.24 -8.74
C VAL A 242 1.14 -13.20 -8.71
N PRO A 243 0.95 -12.01 -9.33
CA PRO A 243 1.98 -10.97 -9.38
C PRO A 243 2.31 -10.42 -7.98
N TRP A 244 3.60 -10.38 -7.66
CA TRP A 244 4.17 -9.66 -6.54
C TRP A 244 4.77 -8.35 -7.05
N ILE A 245 4.05 -7.26 -6.83
CA ILE A 245 4.40 -5.92 -7.25
C ILE A 245 5.27 -5.30 -6.16
N CYS A 246 6.59 -5.40 -6.37
CA CYS A 246 7.62 -5.02 -5.42
C CYS A 246 8.02 -3.55 -5.64
N GLY A 247 7.49 -2.68 -4.80
CA GLY A 247 7.78 -1.25 -4.84
C GLY A 247 9.18 -0.90 -4.32
N ASP A 248 9.77 0.11 -4.92
CA ASP A 248 11.05 0.70 -4.55
C ASP A 248 11.00 1.46 -3.20
N THR A 249 12.14 2.01 -2.78
CA THR A 249 12.29 2.81 -1.55
C THR A 249 12.77 4.24 -1.84
N THR A 250 12.81 5.08 -0.80
CA THR A 250 13.24 6.49 -0.88
C THR A 250 14.71 6.61 -1.26
N TYR A 251 15.11 7.76 -1.79
CA TYR A 251 16.52 8.05 -2.11
C TYR A 251 17.45 7.89 -0.89
N TYR A 252 16.98 8.25 0.32
CA TYR A 252 17.77 8.16 1.55
C TYR A 252 18.39 6.78 1.74
N TRP A 253 17.59 5.72 1.59
CA TRP A 253 18.07 4.35 1.80
C TRP A 253 19.08 3.91 0.74
N LYS A 254 18.93 4.39 -0.50
CA LYS A 254 19.84 4.07 -1.60
C LYS A 254 21.19 4.75 -1.42
N ASP A 255 21.16 6.02 -1.05
CA ASP A 255 22.36 6.82 -0.83
C ASP A 255 23.11 6.34 0.42
N THR A 256 22.39 5.91 1.45
CA THR A 256 22.98 5.42 2.71
C THR A 256 23.53 4.00 2.59
N TYR A 257 22.88 3.12 1.83
CA TYR A 257 23.23 1.70 1.73
C TYR A 257 23.30 1.20 0.28
N PRO A 258 24.17 1.77 -0.58
CA PRO A 258 24.15 1.47 -2.01
C PRO A 258 24.43 -0.01 -2.34
N ALA A 259 25.39 -0.62 -1.65
CA ALA A 259 25.72 -2.03 -1.87
C ALA A 259 24.59 -2.98 -1.40
N GLN A 260 23.95 -2.65 -0.28
CA GLN A 260 22.85 -3.43 0.27
C GLN A 260 21.57 -3.24 -0.53
N TYR A 261 21.34 -2.03 -1.06
CA TYR A 261 20.25 -1.75 -1.99
C TYR A 261 20.38 -2.60 -3.25
N GLU A 262 21.56 -2.66 -3.87
CA GLU A 262 21.78 -3.53 -5.04
C GLU A 262 21.56 -5.01 -4.70
N ALA A 263 21.91 -5.46 -3.49
CA ALA A 263 21.65 -6.84 -3.10
C ALA A 263 20.16 -7.12 -2.83
N VAL A 264 19.46 -6.23 -2.12
CA VAL A 264 18.06 -6.42 -1.69
C VAL A 264 17.08 -6.05 -2.80
N TYR A 265 17.10 -4.80 -3.25
CA TYR A 265 16.19 -4.29 -4.28
C TYR A 265 16.62 -4.70 -5.69
N GLY A 266 17.92 -4.87 -5.94
CA GLY A 266 18.41 -5.45 -7.19
C GLY A 266 17.97 -6.90 -7.37
N ALA A 267 17.72 -7.64 -6.28
CA ALA A 267 17.11 -8.98 -6.35
C ALA A 267 15.62 -8.94 -6.74
N TYR A 268 14.86 -7.93 -6.32
CA TYR A 268 13.50 -7.73 -6.84
C TYR A 268 13.51 -7.39 -8.32
N LYS A 269 14.41 -6.48 -8.74
CA LYS A 269 14.55 -6.02 -10.13
C LYS A 269 14.96 -7.13 -11.09
N ASN A 270 15.85 -8.01 -10.65
CA ASN A 270 16.41 -9.10 -11.46
C ASN A 270 15.89 -10.48 -11.00
N SER A 271 14.70 -10.51 -10.38
CA SER A 271 14.15 -11.74 -9.82
C SER A 271 14.00 -12.81 -10.89
N THR A 272 14.48 -14.02 -10.59
CA THR A 272 14.25 -15.22 -11.40
C THR A 272 12.99 -15.97 -10.94
N GLU A 273 12.40 -15.59 -9.81
CA GLU A 273 11.12 -16.13 -9.35
C GLU A 273 10.00 -15.56 -10.23
N PRO A 274 9.21 -16.40 -10.93
CA PRO A 274 8.15 -15.95 -11.82
C PRO A 274 7.17 -15.01 -11.12
N GLY A 275 6.65 -14.01 -11.83
CA GLY A 275 5.62 -13.12 -11.28
C GLY A 275 6.10 -12.14 -10.21
N VAL A 276 7.40 -11.96 -10.00
CA VAL A 276 7.95 -10.89 -9.16
C VAL A 276 8.35 -9.72 -10.06
N TYR A 277 7.77 -8.54 -9.83
CA TYR A 277 7.97 -7.36 -10.68
C TYR A 277 8.37 -6.15 -9.85
N PHE A 278 9.48 -5.52 -10.20
CA PHE A 278 9.96 -4.32 -9.52
C PHE A 278 9.34 -3.05 -10.09
N VAL A 279 8.91 -2.14 -9.20
CA VAL A 279 8.30 -0.85 -9.56
C VAL A 279 9.17 0.30 -9.02
N PRO A 280 9.88 1.04 -9.88
CA PRO A 280 10.77 2.12 -9.46
C PRO A 280 9.98 3.34 -8.97
N PHE A 281 10.45 4.01 -7.91
CA PHE A 281 9.82 5.24 -7.40
C PHE A 281 10.77 6.43 -7.36
N MET A 282 12.05 6.28 -7.66
CA MET A 282 13.05 7.31 -7.32
C MET A 282 12.77 8.71 -7.83
N THR A 283 12.53 8.84 -9.13
CA THR A 283 12.30 10.14 -9.75
C THR A 283 11.04 10.12 -10.57
N ASP A 284 10.37 11.27 -10.67
CA ASP A 284 9.35 11.51 -11.68
C ASP A 284 9.94 11.55 -13.11
N GLU A 285 9.08 11.80 -14.09
CA GLU A 285 9.44 11.90 -15.51
C GLU A 285 10.42 13.05 -15.81
N ASN A 286 10.56 14.00 -14.90
CA ASN A 286 11.42 15.17 -15.00
C ASN A 286 12.73 15.01 -14.21
N GLY A 287 12.98 13.85 -13.60
CA GLY A 287 14.16 13.59 -12.79
C GLY A 287 14.09 14.16 -11.38
N VAL A 288 12.93 14.62 -10.91
CA VAL A 288 12.74 15.11 -9.53
C VAL A 288 12.51 13.93 -8.61
N ASN A 289 13.24 13.87 -7.49
CA ASN A 289 13.08 12.82 -6.50
C ASN A 289 11.65 12.76 -5.97
N THR A 290 11.12 11.55 -5.79
CA THR A 290 9.82 11.34 -5.16
C THR A 290 9.85 11.90 -3.73
N PRO A 291 8.93 12.82 -3.38
CA PRO A 291 8.98 13.53 -2.12
C PRO A 291 8.89 12.63 -0.89
N THR A 292 9.80 12.86 0.05
CA THR A 292 9.84 12.22 1.36
C THR A 292 9.19 13.09 2.43
N ASN A 293 9.11 12.60 3.66
CA ASN A 293 8.71 13.40 4.82
C ASN A 293 9.74 14.48 5.19
N ALA A 294 10.84 14.67 4.45
CA ALA A 294 11.70 15.84 4.65
C ALA A 294 10.88 17.13 4.49
N PRO A 295 10.90 18.07 5.47
CA PRO A 295 10.04 19.27 5.43
C PRO A 295 10.15 20.13 4.17
N ALA A 296 11.32 20.13 3.51
CA ALA A 296 11.53 20.87 2.26
C ALA A 296 10.82 20.21 1.05
N GLU A 297 10.53 18.92 1.13
CA GLU A 297 9.90 18.12 0.07
C GLU A 297 8.39 17.95 0.27
N ASP A 298 7.91 18.16 1.49
CA ASP A 298 6.50 18.12 1.85
C ASP A 298 6.04 19.46 2.46
N PRO A 299 5.96 20.53 1.66
CA PRO A 299 5.59 21.87 2.14
C PRO A 299 4.09 22.00 2.40
N ASP A 300 3.74 22.94 3.27
CA ASP A 300 2.35 23.38 3.46
C ASP A 300 1.78 24.01 2.18
N ILE A 301 0.51 23.71 1.90
CA ILE A 301 -0.31 24.32 0.86
C ILE A 301 -1.66 24.73 1.48
N PRO A 302 -1.71 25.84 2.24
CA PRO A 302 -2.91 26.22 2.99
C PRO A 302 -4.15 26.47 2.13
N ALA A 303 -3.96 26.88 0.87
CA ALA A 303 -5.05 27.07 -0.09
C ALA A 303 -5.84 25.77 -0.37
N GLU A 304 -5.22 24.62 -0.14
CA GLU A 304 -5.81 23.29 -0.34
C GLU A 304 -6.10 22.59 0.99
N HIS A 305 -6.03 23.33 2.12
CA HIS A 305 -6.10 22.79 3.48
C HIS A 305 -5.05 21.68 3.73
N TYR A 306 -3.95 21.68 2.99
CA TYR A 306 -2.87 20.71 3.17
C TYR A 306 -1.75 21.34 3.99
N TYR A 307 -1.39 20.69 5.10
CA TYR A 307 -0.21 21.02 5.90
C TYR A 307 0.72 19.81 5.86
N GLY A 308 1.95 20.03 5.40
CA GLY A 308 2.92 18.97 5.20
C GLY A 308 3.67 18.59 6.48
N SER A 309 4.70 17.76 6.34
CA SER A 309 5.44 17.19 7.46
C SER A 309 6.16 18.21 8.35
N ALA A 310 6.36 19.46 7.89
CA ALA A 310 7.09 20.51 8.60
C ALA A 310 6.51 20.84 9.98
N SER A 311 5.19 20.67 10.16
CA SER A 311 4.52 20.92 11.44
C SER A 311 4.79 19.84 12.50
N ARG A 312 5.32 18.68 12.11
CA ARG A 312 5.62 17.57 13.03
C ARG A 312 6.96 17.73 13.76
N THR A 313 6.99 17.28 15.00
CA THR A 313 8.14 17.31 15.92
C THR A 313 8.48 15.91 16.42
N SER A 314 9.48 15.79 17.29
CA SER A 314 9.80 14.51 17.95
C SER A 314 8.67 13.93 18.81
N ALA A 315 7.63 14.71 19.10
CA ALA A 315 6.44 14.23 19.80
C ALA A 315 5.47 13.44 18.91
N ASP A 316 5.49 13.65 17.59
CA ASP A 316 4.43 13.19 16.68
C ASP A 316 4.91 12.75 15.28
N TRP A 317 6.20 12.83 14.96
CA TRP A 317 6.75 12.25 13.73
C TRP A 317 6.83 10.72 13.80
N VAL A 318 6.88 10.07 12.64
CA VAL A 318 7.03 8.61 12.53
C VAL A 318 8.48 8.17 12.78
N SER A 319 9.45 9.06 12.54
CA SER A 319 10.89 8.82 12.70
C SER A 319 11.67 10.12 12.66
N GLY A 320 12.78 10.22 13.41
CA GLY A 320 13.70 11.35 13.33
C GLY A 320 14.42 11.44 11.97
N THR A 321 14.58 10.31 11.28
CA THR A 321 15.16 10.27 9.92
C THR A 321 14.08 10.56 8.90
N ARG A 322 13.68 11.83 8.78
CA ARG A 322 12.58 12.29 7.92
C ARG A 322 12.62 11.74 6.47
N PRO A 323 13.76 11.75 5.75
CA PRO A 323 13.78 11.30 4.35
C PRO A 323 13.69 9.78 4.17
N SER A 324 13.67 8.99 5.25
CA SER A 324 13.53 7.52 5.17
C SER A 324 12.13 7.04 4.77
N HIS A 325 11.15 7.94 4.71
CA HIS A 325 9.75 7.62 4.39
C HIS A 325 9.18 8.57 3.33
N PHE A 326 8.40 8.01 2.40
CA PHE A 326 7.66 8.81 1.43
C PHE A 326 6.59 9.70 2.09
N SER A 327 6.42 10.91 1.57
CA SER A 327 5.43 11.90 2.01
C SER A 327 3.98 11.47 1.75
N SER A 328 3.03 12.14 2.41
CA SER A 328 1.61 11.96 2.09
C SER A 328 1.29 12.34 0.64
N ARG A 329 1.93 13.38 0.07
CA ARG A 329 1.75 13.75 -1.35
C ARG A 329 2.22 12.65 -2.30
N ALA A 330 3.40 12.07 -2.06
CA ALA A 330 3.91 10.97 -2.87
C ALA A 330 2.98 9.74 -2.82
N ARG A 331 2.42 9.44 -1.65
CA ARG A 331 1.47 8.33 -1.42
C ARG A 331 0.08 8.56 -2.04
N ARG A 332 -0.28 9.81 -2.35
CA ARG A 332 -1.49 10.15 -3.11
C ARG A 332 -1.29 10.10 -4.63
N ASN A 333 -0.05 10.24 -5.10
CA ASN A 333 0.24 10.49 -6.51
C ASN A 333 1.16 9.44 -7.16
N ILE A 334 2.47 9.71 -7.27
CA ILE A 334 3.42 8.91 -8.07
C ILE A 334 3.52 7.44 -7.61
N ILE A 335 3.45 7.18 -6.30
CA ILE A 335 3.54 5.81 -5.76
C ILE A 335 2.32 4.97 -6.18
N PRO A 336 1.07 5.37 -5.87
CA PRO A 336 -0.09 4.61 -6.29
C PRO A 336 -0.26 4.58 -7.80
N GLU A 337 0.18 5.60 -8.54
CA GLU A 337 0.18 5.61 -10.02
C GLU A 337 1.01 4.45 -10.57
N ARG A 338 2.29 4.38 -10.19
CA ARG A 338 3.18 3.33 -10.69
C ARG A 338 2.81 1.94 -10.21
N LEU A 339 2.32 1.82 -8.97
CA LEU A 339 1.83 0.54 -8.45
C LEU A 339 0.56 0.08 -9.17
N ALA A 340 -0.41 0.98 -9.41
CA ALA A 340 -1.62 0.64 -10.15
C ALA A 340 -1.29 0.28 -11.60
N ASP A 341 -0.41 1.01 -12.28
CA ASP A 341 0.03 0.70 -13.63
C ASP A 341 0.71 -0.67 -13.72
N ALA A 342 1.58 -1.00 -12.76
CA ALA A 342 2.21 -2.32 -12.68
C ALA A 342 1.18 -3.43 -12.43
N ILE A 343 0.20 -3.19 -11.55
CA ILE A 343 -0.92 -4.13 -11.36
C ILE A 343 -1.69 -4.29 -12.67
N LEU A 344 -2.04 -3.21 -13.38
CA LEU A 344 -2.75 -3.29 -14.66
C LEU A 344 -1.92 -3.99 -15.75
N LEU A 345 -0.60 -3.86 -15.73
CA LEU A 345 0.30 -4.48 -16.69
C LEU A 345 0.49 -5.98 -16.45
N TYR A 346 0.66 -6.38 -15.19
CA TYR A 346 1.07 -7.74 -14.83
C TYR A 346 -0.07 -8.60 -14.27
N ALA A 347 -1.04 -7.98 -13.60
CA ALA A 347 -2.26 -8.62 -13.14
C ALA A 347 -3.46 -8.34 -14.06
N GLY A 348 -3.51 -7.13 -14.63
CA GLY A 348 -4.58 -6.66 -15.49
C GLY A 348 -4.56 -7.30 -16.85
N ARG A 349 -5.68 -7.92 -17.21
CA ARG A 349 -5.82 -8.69 -18.45
C ARG A 349 -6.66 -7.97 -19.50
N LYS A 350 -6.69 -8.61 -20.67
CA LYS A 350 -7.77 -8.60 -21.69
C LYS A 350 -9.22 -8.64 -21.12
N SER A 351 -9.42 -8.99 -19.84
CA SER A 351 -10.70 -9.00 -19.11
C SER A 351 -11.02 -7.68 -18.36
N LEU A 352 -10.01 -6.87 -18.02
CA LEU A 352 -10.20 -5.49 -17.51
C LEU A 352 -10.43 -4.49 -18.65
N VAL A 353 -10.00 -4.85 -19.87
CA VAL A 353 -10.30 -4.09 -21.09
C VAL A 353 -11.69 -4.46 -21.60
N SER A 354 -12.74 -4.14 -20.85
CA SER A 354 -14.03 -3.94 -21.51
C SER A 354 -13.88 -2.68 -22.37
N VAL A 355 -13.74 -2.87 -23.67
CA VAL A 355 -13.79 -1.79 -24.66
C VAL A 355 -15.03 -0.94 -24.33
N PRO A 356 -14.95 0.40 -24.24
CA PRO A 356 -16.15 1.21 -24.12
C PRO A 356 -17.04 0.83 -25.30
N SER A 357 -18.25 0.35 -25.02
CA SER A 357 -19.26 0.17 -26.04
C SER A 357 -19.48 1.54 -26.68
N VAL A 358 -18.85 1.75 -27.83
CA VAL A 358 -19.21 2.83 -28.74
C VAL A 358 -20.64 2.48 -29.14
N SER A 359 -21.60 3.11 -28.47
CA SER A 359 -22.97 3.17 -28.93
C SER A 359 -22.90 3.83 -30.29
N THR A 360 -22.89 3.00 -31.33
CA THR A 360 -23.25 3.44 -32.67
C THR A 360 -24.68 3.93 -32.57
N LEU A 361 -24.84 5.25 -32.55
CA LEU A 361 -26.06 5.91 -32.96
C LEU A 361 -26.38 5.46 -34.39
N THR A 362 -27.23 4.45 -34.49
CA THR A 362 -27.90 4.12 -35.73
C THR A 362 -29.15 5.00 -35.88
N THR A 363 -29.13 5.74 -36.98
CA THR A 363 -30.19 6.51 -37.67
C THR A 363 -30.79 7.72 -36.97
#